data_AF-A0A975GFF6-F1
#
_entry.id   AF-A0A975GFF6-F1
#
_cell.length_a   1.000
_cell.length_b   1.000
_cell.length_c   1.000
_cell.angle_alpha   90.00
_cell.angle_beta   90.00
_cell.angle_gamma   90.00
#
_symmetry.space_group_name_H-M   'P 1'
#
loop_
_entity.id
_entity.type
_entity.pdbx_description
1 polymer ?
#
loop_
_entity_poly.entity_id
_entity_poly.type
_entity_poly.pdbx_seq_one_letter_code
_entity_poly.pdbx_strand_id
1 'polypeptide(L)' 'MRKFSGLSEIYLVFFVEEIDDDNRTRYESDYSDKVAGTTVMPIFAETGF' A
#
# COMPACT_ATOMS: atom_id res chain seq x y z
N MET A 1 10.61 11.73 5.70
CA MET A 1 9.37 11.62 4.90
C MET A 1 8.71 12.99 4.80
N ARG A 2 8.25 13.40 3.60
CA ARG A 2 7.45 14.63 3.44
C ARG A 2 6.04 14.38 3.99
N LYS A 3 5.45 15.39 4.64
CA LYS A 3 4.08 15.34 5.17
C LYS A 3 3.08 15.59 4.03
N PHE A 4 2.23 14.60 3.73
CA PHE A 4 1.13 14.76 2.78
C PHE A 4 -0.07 15.38 3.52
N SER A 5 -0.11 16.70 3.65
CA SER A 5 -1.21 17.37 4.35
C SER A 5 -2.46 17.41 3.47
N GLY A 6 -3.54 16.75 3.91
CA GLY A 6 -4.88 16.84 3.31
C GLY A 6 -5.39 15.57 2.61
N LEU A 7 -4.59 14.50 2.54
CA LEU A 7 -5.02 13.20 2.02
C LEU A 7 -5.33 12.26 3.19
N SER A 8 -6.57 11.80 3.28
CA SER A 8 -6.98 10.81 4.28
C SER A 8 -6.55 9.39 3.90
N GLU A 9 -6.41 9.13 2.60
CA GLU A 9 -6.20 7.79 2.03
C GLU A 9 -5.20 7.85 0.87
N ILE A 10 -4.24 6.92 0.86
CA ILE A 10 -3.25 6.76 -0.20
C ILE A 10 -3.19 5.29 -0.60
N TYR A 11 -3.49 4.99 -1.85
CA TYR A 11 -3.30 3.66 -2.41
C TYR A 11 -1.91 3.58 -3.05
N LEU A 12 -1.10 2.63 -2.60
CA LEU A 12 0.23 2.36 -3.16
C LEU A 12 0.18 1.07 -3.97
N VAL A 13 0.00 1.19 -5.28
CA VAL A 13 -0.15 0.04 -6.17
C VAL A 13 1.20 -0.38 -6.77
N PHE A 14 1.60 -1.62 -6.51
CA PHE A 14 2.78 -2.25 -7.08
C PHE A 14 2.35 -3.18 -8.22
N PHE A 15 2.87 -2.95 -9.42
CA PHE A 15 2.69 -3.88 -10.54
C PHE A 15 3.81 -4.91 -10.50
N VAL A 16 3.43 -6.19 -10.43
CA VAL A 16 4.35 -7.33 -10.36
C VAL A 16 3.90 -8.40 -11.35
N GLU A 17 4.83 -9.25 -11.79
CA GLU A 17 4.51 -10.38 -12.65
C GLU A 17 3.67 -11.42 -11.88
N GLU A 18 4.16 -11.82 -10.70
CA GLU A 18 3.52 -12.76 -9.77
C GLU A 18 3.79 -12.34 -8.32
N ILE A 19 2.88 -12.68 -7.40
CA ILE A 19 3.13 -12.61 -5.96
C ILE A 19 2.34 -13.71 -5.23
N ASP A 20 3.00 -14.43 -4.33
CA ASP A 20 2.37 -15.47 -3.53
C ASP A 20 1.53 -14.92 -2.34
N ASP A 21 0.70 -15.78 -1.77
CA ASP A 21 -0.20 -15.43 -0.65
C ASP A 21 0.55 -15.02 0.62
N ASP A 22 1.72 -15.62 0.88
CA ASP A 22 2.54 -15.31 2.06
C ASP A 22 3.05 -13.86 1.98
N ASN A 23 3.53 -13.45 0.80
CA ASN A 23 4.00 -12.10 0.55
C ASN A 23 2.84 -11.10 0.47
N ARG A 24 1.70 -11.46 -0.14
CA ARG A 24 0.49 -10.62 -0.09
C ARG A 24 0.08 -10.34 1.35
N THR A 25 -0.05 -11.39 2.16
CA THR A 25 -0.44 -11.27 3.58
C THR A 25 0.54 -10.40 4.37
N ARG A 26 1.84 -10.49 4.05
CA ARG A 26 2.88 -9.72 4.74
C ARG A 26 2.90 -8.25 4.35
N TYR A 27 2.68 -7.94 3.08
CA TYR A 27 2.98 -6.62 2.52
C TYR A 27 1.75 -5.79 2.14
N GLU A 28 0.60 -6.40 1.86
CA GLU A 28 -0.69 -5.69 1.71
C GLU A 28 -1.29 -5.37 3.09
N SER A 29 -0.51 -4.67 3.90
CA SER A 29 -0.85 -4.30 5.27
C SER A 29 -0.97 -2.79 5.39
N ASP A 30 -2.16 -2.33 5.79
CA ASP A 30 -2.44 -0.91 5.93
C ASP A 30 -1.56 -0.25 6.98
N TYR A 31 -1.00 0.91 6.64
CA TYR A 31 -0.26 1.75 7.56
C TYR A 31 -1.02 3.04 7.86
N SER A 32 -1.45 3.20 9.11
CA SER A 32 -2.13 4.42 9.58
C SER A 32 -1.17 5.38 10.29
N ASP A 33 -0.88 6.53 9.68
CA ASP A 33 -0.19 7.64 10.33
C ASP A 33 -1.22 8.53 11.06
N LYS A 34 -1.34 8.32 12.38
CA LYS A 34 -2.28 9.08 13.23
C LYS A 34 -1.95 10.58 13.33
N VAL A 35 -0.69 10.98 13.11
CA VAL A 35 -0.27 12.38 13.19
C VAL A 35 -0.62 13.12 11.90
N ALA A 36 -0.52 12.44 10.76
CA ALA A 36 -0.96 12.97 9.46
C ALA A 36 -2.49 12.85 9.26
N GLY A 37 -3.13 11.89 9.92
CA GLY A 37 -4.53 11.53 9.65
C GLY A 37 -4.69 10.80 8.32
N THR A 38 -3.66 10.04 7.92
CA THR A 38 -3.57 9.39 6.61
C THR A 38 -3.39 7.89 6.77
N THR A 39 -4.13 7.11 6.00
CA THR A 39 -3.91 5.66 5.85
C THR A 39 -3.29 5.37 4.48
N VAL A 40 -2.25 4.53 4.46
CA VAL A 40 -1.61 4.04 3.24
C VAL A 40 -1.99 2.56 3.07
N MET A 41 -2.60 2.23 1.93
CA MET A 41 -3.00 0.86 1.56
C MET A 41 -2.11 0.35 0.42
N PRO A 42 -1.08 -0.45 0.72
CA PRO A 42 -0.29 -1.13 -0.30
C PRO A 42 -1.07 -2.25 -0.97
N ILE A 43 -1.01 -2.35 -2.30
CA ILE A 43 -1.71 -3.36 -3.11
C ILE A 43 -0.78 -3.87 -4.19
N PHE A 44 -0.71 -5.18 -4.38
CA PHE A 44 -0.05 -5.79 -5.54
C PHE A 44 -1.07 -6.09 -6.65
N ALA A 45 -0.89 -5.43 -7.78
CA ALA A 45 -1.56 -5.74 -9.03
C ALA A 45 -0.70 -6.74 -9.81
N GLU A 46 -1.17 -7.98 -9.85
CA GLU A 46 -0.52 -9.06 -10.61
C GLU A 46 -0.84 -8.91 -12.10
N THR A 47 0.19 -9.01 -12.93
CA THR A 47 0.08 -8.77 -14.38
C THR A 47 0.15 -10.05 -15.22
N GLY A 48 0.70 -11.14 -14.67
CA GLY A 48 0.64 -12.48 -15.28
C GLY A 48 1.36 -12.62 -16.62
N PHE A 49 2.43 -11.85 -16.86
CA PHE A 49 3.25 -11.93 -18.08
C PHE A 49 4.13 -13.18 -18.15
#